data_AF-A0A2N3BGP9-F1
#
_entry.id   AF-A0A2N3BGP9-F1
#
_cell.length_a   1.000
_cell.length_b   1.000
_cell.length_c   1.000
_cell.angle_alpha   90.00
_cell.angle_beta   90.00
_cell.angle_gamma   90.00
#
_symmetry.space_group_name_H-M   'P 1'
#
loop_
_entity.id
_entity.type
_entity.pdbx_description
1 polymer ?
#
loop_
_entity_poly.entity_id
_entity_poly.type
_entity_poly.pdbx_seq_one_letter_code
_entity_poly.pdbx_strand_id
1 'polypeptide(L)'
;MQILYLLVPLVLFGLFLFLRRRGRRDTVLVDGSNVMHWRDNTPDIASVAEVLAELRRRGFRPGVVFDANAGWKLEGRYRDDAHFAHLLGLPEKHVLVVPKGQPADPTILSAAREMRARIVSNDHFRDWAEAHPEVRAPATLIRGGYRNGKLWLGLD
;
A
#
# COMPACT_ATOMS: atom_id res chain seq x y z
N MET A 1 35.13 27.67 22.74
CA MET A 1 34.57 27.78 21.38
C MET A 1 34.84 26.53 20.50
N GLN A 2 35.26 25.37 21.04
CA GLN A 2 35.53 24.15 20.23
C GLN A 2 34.36 23.15 20.17
N ILE A 3 33.47 23.14 21.16
CA ILE A 3 32.36 22.17 21.27
C ILE A 3 31.31 22.39 20.16
N LEU A 4 31.19 23.61 19.64
CA LEU A 4 30.25 23.97 18.58
C LEU A 4 30.58 23.30 17.23
N TYR A 5 31.87 23.03 16.94
CA TYR A 5 32.30 22.42 15.68
C TYR A 5 32.10 20.91 15.62
N LEU A 6 31.91 20.22 16.75
CA LEU A 6 31.62 18.78 16.79
C LEU A 6 30.11 18.48 16.71
N LEU A 7 29.27 19.41 17.16
CA LEU A 7 27.81 19.29 17.10
C LEU A 7 27.26 19.44 15.67
N VAL A 8 27.84 20.34 14.87
CA VAL A 8 27.42 20.57 13.47
C VAL A 8 27.54 19.30 12.59
N PRO A 9 28.68 18.59 12.54
CA PRO A 9 28.79 17.36 11.75
C PRO A 9 27.93 16.22 12.31
N LEU A 10 27.67 16.15 13.63
CA LEU A 10 26.76 15.15 14.20
C LEU A 10 25.30 15.42 13.81
N VAL A 11 24.87 16.69 13.82
CA VAL A 11 23.53 17.10 13.37
C VAL A 11 23.39 16.91 11.86
N LEU A 12 24.40 17.28 11.07
CA LEU A 12 24.39 17.07 9.62
C LEU A 12 24.46 15.58 9.26
N PHE A 13 25.20 14.76 10.02
CA PHE A 13 25.24 13.31 9.85
C PHE A 13 23.92 12.65 10.28
N GLY A 14 23.33 13.09 11.39
CA GLY A 14 21.99 12.67 11.82
C GLY A 14 20.91 13.05 10.80
N LEU A 15 20.97 14.27 10.27
CA LEU A 15 20.11 14.73 9.17
C LEU A 15 20.37 13.95 7.89
N PHE A 16 21.62 13.66 7.55
CA PHE A 16 21.99 12.85 6.40
C PHE A 16 21.47 11.41 6.53
N LEU A 17 21.60 10.78 7.70
CA LEU A 17 21.02 9.46 7.97
C LEU A 17 19.49 9.48 7.99
N PHE A 18 18.87 10.53 8.53
CA PHE A 18 17.43 10.75 8.51
C PHE A 18 16.89 10.91 7.08
N LEU A 19 17.54 11.75 6.27
CA LEU A 19 17.22 11.94 4.85
C LEU A 19 17.49 10.68 4.03
N ARG A 20 18.58 9.95 4.31
CA ARG A 20 18.94 8.70 3.63
C ARG A 20 18.00 7.54 4.00
N ARG A 21 17.41 7.54 5.20
CA ARG A 21 16.35 6.58 5.60
C ARG A 21 15.08 6.72 4.76
N ARG A 22 14.77 7.94 4.29
CA ARG A 22 13.60 8.28 3.48
C ARG A 22 13.62 7.70 2.06
N GLY A 23 14.80 7.38 1.54
CA GLY A 23 15.00 7.02 0.12
C GLY A 23 14.71 5.57 -0.28
N ARG A 24 14.16 4.71 0.58
CA ARG A 24 13.96 3.27 0.26
C ARG A 24 12.59 2.67 0.61
N ARG A 25 11.67 3.38 1.27
CA ARG A 25 10.53 2.74 1.97
C ARG A 25 9.19 3.50 1.98
N ASP A 26 9.06 4.62 1.27
CA ASP A 26 7.88 5.49 1.43
C ASP A 26 6.68 5.04 0.59
N THR A 27 6.88 4.31 -0.51
CA THR A 27 5.78 3.85 -1.38
C THR A 27 5.16 2.56 -0.85
N VAL A 28 3.84 2.53 -0.77
CA VAL A 28 3.06 1.35 -0.37
C VAL A 28 1.95 1.13 -1.39
N LEU A 29 1.79 -0.08 -1.91
CA LEU A 29 0.64 -0.45 -2.72
C LEU A 29 -0.38 -1.17 -1.85
N VAL A 30 -1.62 -0.76 -1.95
CA VAL A 30 -2.75 -1.39 -1.27
C VAL A 30 -3.45 -2.30 -2.27
N ASP A 31 -3.63 -3.56 -1.91
CA ASP A 31 -4.53 -4.47 -2.61
C ASP A 31 -5.96 -4.11 -2.21
N GLY A 32 -6.58 -3.22 -2.98
CA GLY A 32 -7.92 -2.70 -2.70
C GLY A 32 -8.98 -3.79 -2.73
N SER A 33 -8.82 -4.78 -3.62
CA SER A 33 -9.72 -5.93 -3.73
C SER A 33 -9.65 -6.86 -2.53
N ASN A 34 -8.50 -6.97 -1.87
CA ASN A 34 -8.39 -7.68 -0.60
C ASN A 34 -8.89 -6.83 0.57
N VAL A 35 -8.45 -5.57 0.65
CA VAL A 35 -8.70 -4.67 1.78
C VAL A 35 -10.17 -4.30 1.92
N MET A 36 -10.92 -4.18 0.82
CA MET A 36 -12.33 -3.87 0.89
C MET A 36 -13.16 -4.93 1.65
N HIS A 37 -12.62 -6.13 1.89
CA HIS A 37 -13.30 -7.18 2.65
C HIS A 37 -12.85 -7.28 4.12
N TRP A 38 -11.96 -6.40 4.61
CA TRP A 38 -11.30 -6.60 5.91
C TRP A 38 -12.17 -6.47 7.15
N ARG A 39 -13.30 -5.77 7.07
CA ARG A 39 -14.15 -5.52 8.24
C ARG A 39 -14.97 -6.76 8.60
N ASP A 40 -15.90 -7.14 7.72
CA ASP A 40 -16.86 -8.22 7.95
C ASP A 40 -16.99 -9.14 6.71
N ASN A 41 -15.92 -9.24 5.91
CA ASN A 41 -15.89 -9.96 4.63
C ASN A 41 -16.90 -9.45 3.58
N THR A 42 -17.60 -8.36 3.86
CA THR A 42 -18.46 -7.62 2.92
C THR A 42 -17.62 -6.55 2.21
N PRO A 43 -17.69 -6.41 0.88
CA PRO A 43 -17.03 -5.33 0.17
C PRO A 43 -17.44 -3.96 0.71
N ASP A 44 -16.46 -3.18 1.14
CA ASP A 44 -16.64 -1.84 1.70
C ASP A 44 -15.46 -0.94 1.31
N ILE A 45 -15.74 0.11 0.54
CA ILE A 45 -14.73 1.08 0.11
C ILE A 45 -14.18 1.89 1.29
N ALA A 46 -14.95 2.05 2.38
CA ALA A 46 -14.50 2.78 3.56
C ALA A 46 -13.32 2.07 4.24
N SER A 47 -13.29 0.74 4.22
CA SER A 47 -12.17 -0.05 4.71
C SER A 47 -10.86 0.28 3.96
N VAL A 48 -10.94 0.47 2.63
CA VAL A 48 -9.79 0.91 1.82
C VAL A 48 -9.40 2.34 2.17
N ALA A 49 -10.38 3.26 2.29
CA ALA A 49 -10.13 4.65 2.64
C ALA A 49 -9.43 4.80 4.00
N GLU A 50 -9.83 4.03 5.00
CA GLU A 50 -9.21 4.01 6.33
C GLU A 50 -7.76 3.53 6.29
N VAL A 51 -7.46 2.48 5.53
CA VAL A 51 -6.09 2.00 5.31
C VAL A 51 -5.22 3.09 4.65
N LEU A 52 -5.73 3.73 3.60
CA LEU A 52 -5.03 4.81 2.93
C LEU A 52 -4.77 6.00 3.86
N ALA A 53 -5.75 6.37 4.69
CA ALA A 53 -5.61 7.43 5.67
C ALA A 53 -4.52 7.10 6.72
N GLU A 54 -4.53 5.86 7.24
CA GLU A 54 -3.54 5.41 8.23
C GLU A 54 -2.11 5.38 7.64
N LEU A 55 -1.95 4.91 6.40
CA LEU A 55 -0.67 4.92 5.70
C LEU A 55 -0.13 6.34 5.52
N ARG A 56 -0.97 7.28 5.05
CA ARG A 56 -0.59 8.69 4.90
C ARG A 56 -0.23 9.31 6.25
N ARG A 57 -0.99 9.02 7.31
CA ARG A 57 -0.71 9.49 8.68
C ARG A 57 0.65 9.03 9.19
N ARG A 58 1.10 7.84 8.77
CA ARG A 58 2.43 7.30 9.08
C ARG A 58 3.54 7.76 8.12
N GLY A 59 3.24 8.65 7.18
CA GLY A 59 4.21 9.25 6.26
C GLY A 59 4.45 8.46 4.97
N PHE A 60 3.67 7.42 4.70
CA PHE A 60 3.75 6.67 3.45
C PHE A 60 3.02 7.39 2.31
N ARG A 61 3.39 7.04 1.08
CA ARG A 61 2.76 7.42 -0.19
C ARG A 61 2.00 6.22 -0.73
N PRO A 62 0.71 6.07 -0.42
CA PRO A 62 -0.03 4.91 -0.89
C PRO A 62 -0.53 5.07 -2.33
N GLY A 63 -0.43 3.99 -3.10
CA GLY A 63 -1.26 3.72 -4.27
C GLY A 63 -2.17 2.52 -4.00
N VAL A 64 -3.18 2.30 -4.83
CA VAL A 64 -4.12 1.19 -4.68
C VAL A 64 -4.34 0.48 -6.02
N VAL A 65 -4.39 -0.85 -5.97
CA VAL A 65 -4.69 -1.70 -7.12
C VAL A 65 -5.97 -2.48 -6.81
N PHE A 66 -6.90 -2.51 -7.75
CA PHE A 66 -8.14 -3.26 -7.68
C PHE A 66 -8.20 -4.28 -8.81
N ASP A 67 -8.84 -5.42 -8.56
CA ASP A 67 -9.27 -6.35 -9.61
C ASP A 67 -10.40 -5.73 -10.45
N ALA A 68 -10.62 -6.27 -11.66
CA ALA A 68 -11.66 -5.80 -12.59
C ALA A 68 -13.11 -5.93 -12.06
N ASN A 69 -13.33 -6.73 -11.02
CA ASN A 69 -14.63 -6.99 -10.41
C ASN A 69 -14.91 -6.11 -9.19
N ALA A 70 -13.95 -5.31 -8.71
CA ALA A 70 -14.12 -4.46 -7.53
C ALA A 70 -15.35 -3.55 -7.65
N GLY A 71 -15.55 -2.93 -8.82
CA GLY A 71 -16.75 -2.11 -9.09
C GLY A 71 -18.05 -2.89 -8.97
N TRP A 72 -18.09 -4.12 -9.49
CA TRP A 72 -19.29 -4.97 -9.39
C TRP A 72 -19.59 -5.37 -7.96
N LYS A 73 -18.56 -5.66 -7.16
CA LYS A 73 -18.70 -6.01 -5.75
C LYS A 73 -19.14 -4.83 -4.88
N LEU A 74 -18.67 -3.62 -5.18
CA LEU A 74 -18.95 -2.42 -4.38
C LEU A 74 -20.21 -1.67 -4.81
N GLU A 75 -20.53 -1.66 -6.10
CA GLU A 75 -21.59 -0.81 -6.66
C GLU A 75 -22.47 -1.50 -7.72
N GLY A 76 -22.30 -2.81 -7.92
CA GLY A 76 -23.14 -3.57 -8.86
C GLY A 76 -22.93 -3.21 -10.33
N ARG A 77 -21.81 -2.56 -10.70
CA ARG A 77 -21.42 -2.27 -12.09
C ARG A 77 -19.92 -2.08 -12.24
N TYR A 78 -19.40 -2.22 -13.46
CA TYR A 78 -18.00 -1.90 -13.74
C TYR A 78 -17.66 -0.45 -13.37
N ARG A 79 -16.49 -0.26 -12.74
CA ARG A 79 -15.91 1.03 -12.35
C ARG A 79 -14.43 1.04 -12.67
N ASP A 80 -13.93 2.18 -13.13
CA ASP A 80 -12.56 2.40 -13.56
C ASP A 80 -11.74 3.15 -12.49
N ASP A 81 -10.46 3.38 -12.83
CA ASP A 81 -9.45 4.04 -12.01
C ASP A 81 -9.90 5.45 -11.59
N ALA A 82 -10.47 6.21 -12.53
CA ALA A 82 -10.96 7.55 -12.30
C ALA A 82 -12.10 7.58 -11.26
N HIS A 83 -13.04 6.66 -11.36
CA HIS A 83 -14.13 6.53 -10.39
C HIS A 83 -13.62 6.21 -8.98
N PHE A 84 -12.73 5.21 -8.85
CA PHE A 84 -12.17 4.86 -7.54
C PHE A 84 -11.25 5.94 -6.98
N ALA A 85 -10.50 6.64 -7.82
CA ALA A 85 -9.69 7.79 -7.42
C ALA A 85 -10.55 8.90 -6.82
N HIS A 86 -11.69 9.20 -7.43
CA HIS A 86 -12.65 10.15 -6.89
C HIS A 86 -13.18 9.71 -5.52
N LEU A 87 -13.63 8.45 -5.39
CA LEU A 87 -14.14 7.91 -4.12
C LEU A 87 -13.11 7.94 -2.99
N LEU A 88 -11.84 7.67 -3.31
CA LEU A 88 -10.76 7.53 -2.32
C LEU A 88 -9.99 8.85 -2.07
N GLY A 89 -10.38 9.94 -2.75
CA GLY A 89 -9.67 11.22 -2.68
C GLY A 89 -8.21 11.09 -3.10
N LEU A 90 -7.93 10.28 -4.12
CA LEU A 90 -6.60 10.03 -4.66
C LEU A 90 -6.43 10.70 -6.02
N PRO A 91 -5.20 11.12 -6.40
CA PRO A 91 -4.88 11.35 -7.81
C PRO A 91 -5.10 10.06 -8.60
N GLU A 92 -5.69 10.16 -9.80
CA GLU A 92 -6.00 8.99 -10.65
C GLU A 92 -4.78 8.10 -10.88
N LYS A 93 -3.60 8.68 -11.13
CA LYS A 93 -2.32 7.97 -11.26
C LYS A 93 -1.88 7.12 -10.05
N HIS A 94 -2.57 7.21 -8.91
CA HIS A 94 -2.31 6.39 -7.72
C HIS A 94 -3.34 5.26 -7.57
N VAL A 95 -4.28 5.13 -8.49
CA VAL A 95 -5.30 4.08 -8.52
C VAL A 95 -5.14 3.32 -9.83
N LEU A 96 -5.23 1.99 -9.75
CA LEU A 96 -5.25 1.12 -10.92
C LEU A 96 -6.35 0.08 -10.74
N VAL A 97 -7.30 0.01 -11.67
CA VAL A 97 -8.20 -1.13 -11.83
C VAL A 97 -7.65 -1.98 -12.95
N VAL A 98 -7.27 -3.20 -12.63
CA VAL A 98 -6.69 -4.12 -13.60
C VAL A 98 -7.70 -4.42 -14.71
N PRO A 99 -7.31 -4.39 -16.00
CA PRO A 99 -8.22 -4.67 -17.09
C PRO A 99 -8.88 -6.04 -16.96
N LYS A 100 -10.12 -6.14 -17.44
CA LYS A 100 -10.84 -7.42 -17.44
C LYS A 100 -10.04 -8.49 -18.21
N GLY A 101 -9.94 -9.68 -17.62
CA GLY A 101 -9.18 -10.80 -18.20
C GLY A 101 -7.70 -10.80 -17.83
N GLN A 102 -7.22 -9.79 -17.10
CA GLN A 102 -5.88 -9.79 -16.52
C GLN A 102 -5.96 -10.08 -15.00
N PRO A 103 -5.08 -10.94 -14.47
CA PRO A 103 -4.99 -11.19 -13.04
C PRO A 103 -4.40 -10.00 -12.27
N ALA A 104 -5.00 -9.67 -11.13
CA ALA A 104 -4.57 -8.53 -10.31
C ALA A 104 -3.24 -8.78 -9.58
N ASP A 105 -3.04 -9.99 -9.08
CA ASP A 105 -1.85 -10.39 -8.34
C ASP A 105 -0.52 -10.10 -9.05
N PRO A 106 -0.24 -10.59 -10.28
CA PRO A 106 1.03 -10.29 -10.92
C PRO A 106 1.17 -8.80 -11.25
N THR A 107 0.05 -8.09 -11.42
CA THR A 107 0.05 -6.64 -11.66
C THR A 107 0.54 -5.88 -10.43
N ILE A 108 -0.05 -6.12 -9.25
CA ILE A 108 0.38 -5.46 -8.00
C ILE A 108 1.80 -5.90 -7.60
N LEU A 109 2.16 -7.16 -7.81
CA LEU A 109 3.50 -7.68 -7.51
C LEU A 109 4.58 -7.06 -8.39
N SER A 110 4.34 -6.95 -9.70
CA SER A 110 5.26 -6.31 -10.64
C SER A 110 5.42 -4.82 -10.34
N ALA A 111 4.31 -4.12 -10.12
CA ALA A 111 4.31 -2.72 -9.73
C ALA A 111 5.08 -2.49 -8.41
N ALA A 112 4.86 -3.35 -7.41
CA ALA A 112 5.58 -3.26 -6.14
C ALA A 112 7.09 -3.46 -6.30
N ARG A 113 7.51 -4.41 -7.13
CA ARG A 113 8.93 -4.63 -7.46
C ARG A 113 9.56 -3.41 -8.11
N GLU A 114 8.93 -2.89 -9.16
CA GLU A 114 9.44 -1.73 -9.93
C GLU A 114 9.56 -0.49 -9.04
N MET A 115 8.54 -0.23 -8.22
CA MET A 115 8.52 0.92 -7.31
C MET A 115 9.29 0.69 -6.00
N ARG A 116 9.82 -0.52 -5.78
CA ARG A 116 10.38 -0.96 -4.49
C ARG A 116 9.41 -0.69 -3.33
N ALA A 117 8.12 -0.90 -3.57
CA ALA A 117 7.04 -0.66 -2.64
C ALA A 117 6.78 -1.90 -1.77
N ARG A 118 6.21 -1.67 -0.59
CA ARG A 118 5.58 -2.73 0.21
C ARG A 118 4.12 -2.88 -0.20
N ILE A 119 3.53 -4.05 0.05
CA ILE A 119 2.14 -4.34 -0.32
C ILE A 119 1.32 -4.53 0.95
N VAL A 120 0.18 -3.85 1.03
CA VAL A 120 -0.85 -4.11 2.04
C VAL A 120 -1.85 -5.09 1.44
N SER A 121 -1.84 -6.32 1.94
CA SER A 121 -2.79 -7.38 1.60
C SER A 121 -2.71 -8.46 2.68
N ASN A 122 -3.77 -9.26 2.84
CA ASN A 122 -3.76 -10.51 3.60
C ASN A 122 -3.57 -11.75 2.71
N ASP A 123 -3.49 -11.58 1.38
CA ASP A 123 -3.15 -12.68 0.47
C ASP A 123 -1.67 -13.08 0.57
N HIS A 124 -1.39 -14.37 0.45
CA HIS A 124 -0.03 -14.92 0.42
C HIS A 124 0.58 -14.97 -0.98
N PHE A 125 -0.19 -14.74 -2.05
CA PHE A 125 0.28 -14.76 -3.44
C PHE A 125 1.06 -16.04 -3.79
N ARG A 126 0.62 -17.19 -3.29
CA ARG A 126 1.40 -18.45 -3.33
C ARG A 126 1.72 -18.88 -4.76
N ASP A 127 0.75 -18.72 -5.67
CA ASP A 127 0.85 -19.10 -7.07
C ASP A 127 1.88 -18.26 -7.83
N TRP A 128 2.23 -17.08 -7.31
CA TRP A 128 3.16 -16.14 -7.93
C TRP A 128 4.55 -16.13 -7.27
N ALA A 129 4.75 -16.91 -6.21
CA ALA A 129 5.97 -16.85 -5.40
C ALA A 129 7.23 -17.35 -6.12
N GLU A 130 7.09 -18.11 -7.22
CA GLU A 130 8.22 -18.49 -8.08
C GLU A 130 8.69 -17.30 -8.93
N ALA A 131 7.77 -16.59 -9.58
CA ALA A 131 8.06 -15.39 -10.37
C ALA A 131 8.33 -14.15 -9.50
N HIS A 132 7.86 -14.15 -8.25
CA HIS A 132 7.97 -13.08 -7.27
C HIS A 132 8.45 -13.59 -5.91
N PRO A 133 9.70 -14.06 -5.78
CA PRO A 133 10.22 -14.61 -4.53
C PRO A 133 10.20 -13.60 -3.37
N GLU A 134 10.22 -12.31 -3.65
CA GLU A 134 10.14 -11.24 -2.64
C GLU A 134 8.86 -11.28 -1.80
N VAL A 135 7.76 -11.89 -2.26
CA VAL A 135 6.52 -12.02 -1.46
C VAL A 135 6.68 -12.93 -0.25
N ARG A 136 7.69 -13.82 -0.29
CA ARG A 136 8.06 -14.67 0.84
C ARG A 136 8.86 -13.91 1.89
N ALA A 137 9.41 -12.75 1.56
CA ALA A 137 10.12 -11.93 2.52
C ALA A 137 9.12 -11.21 3.45
N PRO A 138 9.24 -11.36 4.79
CA PRO A 138 8.31 -10.75 5.74
C PRO A 138 8.17 -9.23 5.61
N ALA A 139 9.23 -8.56 5.14
CA ALA A 139 9.26 -7.10 5.00
C ALA A 139 8.49 -6.56 3.77
N THR A 140 8.04 -7.43 2.86
CA THR A 140 7.35 -7.03 1.62
C THR A 140 5.85 -6.87 1.85
N LEU A 141 5.25 -7.71 2.69
CA LEU A 141 3.81 -7.72 2.95
C LEU A 141 3.48 -7.08 4.30
N ILE A 142 2.64 -6.07 4.28
CA ILE A 142 2.04 -5.44 5.45
C ILE A 142 0.68 -6.09 5.66
N ARG A 143 0.56 -6.90 6.71
CA ARG A 143 -0.71 -7.49 7.13
C ARG A 143 -1.57 -6.48 7.88
N GLY A 144 -2.87 -6.72 7.94
CA GLY A 144 -3.75 -5.86 8.71
C GLY A 144 -5.16 -6.40 8.84
N GLY A 145 -6.05 -5.57 9.37
CA GLY A 145 -7.46 -5.87 9.49
C GLY A 145 -8.10 -5.05 10.60
N TYR A 146 -9.25 -5.52 11.08
CA TYR A 146 -9.99 -4.87 12.16
C TYR A 146 -9.96 -5.72 13.43
N ARG A 147 -9.84 -5.07 14.58
CA ARG A 147 -10.04 -5.67 15.92
C ARG A 147 -10.86 -4.70 16.76
N ASN A 148 -12.00 -5.16 17.27
CA ASN A 148 -12.92 -4.32 18.04
C ASN A 148 -13.28 -3.01 17.31
N GLY A 149 -13.54 -3.09 15.99
CA GLY A 149 -13.85 -1.93 15.15
C GLY A 149 -12.67 -1.02 14.81
N LYS A 150 -11.47 -1.28 15.34
CA LYS A 150 -10.28 -0.47 15.09
C LYS A 150 -9.36 -1.14 14.07
N LEU A 151 -8.94 -0.37 13.06
CA LEU A 151 -7.93 -0.77 12.10
C LEU A 151 -6.57 -1.01 12.79
N TRP A 152 -5.90 -2.09 12.41
CA TRP A 152 -4.49 -2.34 12.74
C TRP A 152 -3.72 -2.72 11.46
N LEU A 153 -2.46 -2.29 11.39
CA LEU A 153 -1.52 -2.62 10.32
C LEU A 153 -0.20 -3.09 10.94
N GLY A 154 0.34 -4.20 10.47
CA GLY A 154 1.64 -4.73 10.85
C GLY A 154 2.77 -3.96 10.19
N LEU A 155 3.01 -2.74 10.69
CA LEU A 155 4.01 -1.79 10.16
C LEU A 155 5.27 -1.72 11.03
N ASP A 156 5.43 -2.63 11.99
CA ASP A 156 6.46 -2.63 13.03
C ASP A 156 7.69 -3.48 12.65
#